data_AF-A0A956R1Z9-F1
#
_entry.id   AF-A0A956R1Z9-F1
#
_cell.length_a   1.000
_cell.length_b   1.000
_cell.length_c   1.000
_cell.angle_alpha   90.00
_cell.angle_beta   90.00
_cell.angle_gamma   90.00
#
_symmetry.space_group_name_H-M   'P 1'
#
loop_
_entity.id
_entity.type
_entity.pdbx_description
1 polymer ?
#
loop_
_entity_poly.entity_id
_entity_poly.type
_entity_poly.pdbx_seq_one_letter_code
_entity_poly.pdbx_strand_id
1 'polypeptide(L)'
;GTVEGDGNGSIDGTVDGDDGSADGDDGSDDGSEQLEPCSRIDLVFVIDNSPSMLVEHQRVVAALDPFMVALLDAMPEAEWHIGMLGSDNGKLVDHDSDLTDCFPNTTANYLTHVGEAGSGLLDQLQCALAGVGTAGNNDERPMQSVISGLSTLANAPGGPNEGFARPEAELLLVVIGDEDDDQGSPGGPNVWTVQLAELRDQGTDAISMLGILGRDVPNACPTPEAALPSLLGTNDLDDIEALAPFAQPTPRLTEVVESIDQHVLEDVCVADYGDAFAAAIDSLVAACEAAT
;
A
#
# COMPACT_ATOMS: atom_id res chain seq x y z
N GLY A 1 -72.60 9.14 32.72
CA GLY A 1 -73.56 8.03 32.66
C GLY A 1 -73.21 7.07 33.76
N THR A 2 -74.18 6.79 34.62
CA THR A 2 -74.26 5.63 35.54
C THR A 2 -73.91 4.32 34.79
N VAL A 3 -73.37 3.25 35.37
CA VAL A 3 -73.98 2.24 36.28
C VAL A 3 -72.81 1.26 36.61
N GLU A 4 -72.44 1.03 37.87
CA GLU A 4 -72.68 -0.18 38.72
C GLU A 4 -72.35 -1.57 38.14
N GLY A 5 -71.90 -2.46 39.04
CA GLY A 5 -72.00 -3.93 38.92
C GLY A 5 -70.64 -4.62 38.85
N ASP A 6 -70.06 -5.02 39.97
CA ASP A 6 -70.31 -6.28 40.71
C ASP A 6 -69.61 -7.51 40.10
N GLY A 7 -68.67 -8.04 40.89
CA GLY A 7 -68.90 -9.36 41.45
C GLY A 7 -68.16 -10.56 40.84
N ASN A 8 -67.38 -11.19 41.72
CA ASN A 8 -67.24 -12.65 41.87
C ASN A 8 -66.33 -13.35 40.84
N GLY A 9 -65.36 -14.20 41.19
CA GLY A 9 -65.00 -14.81 42.46
C GLY A 9 -64.28 -16.13 42.17
N SER A 10 -63.29 -16.49 43.01
CA SER A 10 -62.61 -17.79 43.16
C SER A 10 -61.96 -18.42 41.92
N ILE A 11 -60.78 -19.04 41.99
CA ILE A 11 -60.42 -20.30 42.68
C ILE A 11 -58.87 -20.28 42.77
N ASP A 12 -58.23 -20.15 43.93
CA ASP A 12 -57.69 -21.21 44.83
C ASP A 12 -56.97 -22.39 44.17
N GLY A 13 -55.69 -22.60 44.54
CA GLY A 13 -54.94 -23.82 44.22
C GLY A 13 -53.45 -23.62 43.93
N THR A 14 -52.62 -23.64 44.97
CA THR A 14 -51.18 -24.00 44.93
C THR A 14 -51.00 -25.40 44.31
N VAL A 15 -49.91 -25.85 43.69
CA VAL A 15 -48.46 -25.96 44.02
C VAL A 15 -47.81 -26.38 42.66
N ASP A 16 -46.59 -26.05 42.26
CA ASP A 16 -45.31 -26.71 42.61
C ASP A 16 -44.24 -26.08 41.70
N GLY A 17 -43.06 -25.82 42.27
CA GLY A 17 -41.88 -25.44 41.50
C GLY A 17 -41.34 -26.65 40.75
N ASP A 18 -40.93 -26.42 39.51
CA ASP A 18 -39.97 -27.28 38.82
C ASP A 18 -39.06 -26.40 37.95
N ASP A 19 -37.79 -26.59 38.21
CA ASP A 19 -36.58 -26.01 37.70
C ASP A 19 -36.21 -26.70 36.39
N GLY A 20 -36.52 -26.05 35.27
CA GLY A 20 -36.23 -26.55 33.93
C GLY A 20 -35.30 -25.63 33.16
N SER A 21 -34.06 -26.10 32.99
CA SER A 21 -32.97 -25.62 32.13
C SER A 21 -33.34 -24.69 30.97
N ALA A 22 -32.61 -23.58 30.91
CA ALA A 22 -32.28 -22.90 29.67
C ALA A 22 -31.44 -23.82 28.79
N ASP A 23 -31.88 -24.08 27.57
CA ASP A 23 -31.07 -24.50 26.43
C ASP A 23 -31.87 -24.21 25.16
N GLY A 24 -31.81 -22.96 24.73
CA GLY A 24 -32.27 -22.48 23.44
C GLY A 24 -31.08 -21.89 22.71
N ASP A 25 -30.28 -22.78 22.13
CA ASP A 25 -29.23 -22.51 21.17
C ASP A 25 -29.84 -21.82 19.94
N ASP A 26 -29.83 -20.49 19.95
CA ASP A 26 -30.10 -19.66 18.78
C ASP A 26 -28.75 -19.40 18.10
N GLY A 27 -28.31 -20.39 17.32
CA GLY A 27 -27.19 -20.27 16.43
C GLY A 27 -27.46 -19.14 15.44
N SER A 28 -26.95 -17.95 15.79
CA SER A 28 -26.84 -16.84 14.88
C SER A 28 -25.83 -17.24 13.81
N ASP A 29 -26.35 -17.67 12.67
CA ASP A 29 -25.65 -17.80 11.41
C ASP A 29 -25.28 -16.39 10.94
N ASP A 30 -24.23 -15.84 11.56
CA ASP A 30 -23.58 -14.62 11.10
C ASP A 30 -22.76 -14.99 9.86
N GLY A 31 -23.44 -14.93 8.71
CA GLY A 31 -22.87 -15.09 7.38
C GLY A 31 -21.89 -13.98 7.00
N SER A 32 -20.94 -13.68 7.88
CA SER A 32 -19.63 -13.24 7.44
C SER A 32 -19.05 -14.41 6.64
N GLU A 33 -19.12 -14.32 5.31
CA GLU A 33 -18.20 -15.09 4.49
C GLU A 33 -16.82 -14.71 5.04
N GLN A 34 -16.20 -15.64 5.78
CA GLN A 34 -14.80 -15.50 6.15
C GLN A 34 -14.08 -15.42 4.81
N LEU A 35 -13.72 -14.21 4.42
CA LEU A 35 -12.87 -13.99 3.26
C LEU A 35 -11.63 -14.79 3.56
N GLU A 36 -11.35 -15.77 2.70
CA GLU A 36 -10.10 -16.51 2.77
C GLU A 36 -8.98 -15.46 2.81
N PRO A 37 -8.11 -15.49 3.83
CA PRO A 37 -6.99 -14.57 3.95
C PRO A 37 -6.23 -14.48 2.63
N CYS A 38 -5.90 -13.26 2.22
CA CYS A 38 -5.17 -12.98 0.98
C CYS A 38 -5.86 -13.35 -0.34
N SER A 39 -7.18 -13.55 -0.33
CA SER A 39 -7.97 -13.56 -1.58
C SER A 39 -7.98 -12.20 -2.29
N ARG A 40 -7.73 -11.11 -1.56
CA ARG A 40 -7.65 -9.73 -2.08
C ARG A 40 -6.41 -9.03 -1.53
N ILE A 41 -5.64 -8.41 -2.42
CA ILE A 41 -4.39 -7.74 -2.07
C ILE A 41 -4.30 -6.39 -2.80
N ASP A 42 -4.11 -5.33 -2.04
CA ASP A 42 -3.75 -4.01 -2.55
C ASP A 42 -2.23 -3.89 -2.56
N LEU A 43 -1.64 -3.71 -3.74
CA LEU A 43 -0.23 -3.35 -3.92
C LEU A 43 -0.15 -1.86 -4.25
N VAL A 44 0.58 -1.11 -3.43
CA VAL A 44 0.91 0.28 -3.74
C VAL A 44 2.41 0.50 -3.70
N PHE A 45 2.94 1.06 -4.78
CA PHE A 45 4.28 1.64 -4.80
C PHE A 45 4.18 3.11 -4.45
N VAL A 46 5.01 3.57 -3.52
CA VAL A 46 5.20 4.99 -3.22
C VAL A 46 6.65 5.29 -3.49
N ILE A 47 6.85 6.09 -4.54
CA ILE A 47 8.16 6.33 -5.11
C ILE A 47 8.46 7.80 -4.96
N ASP A 48 9.57 8.08 -4.29
CA ASP A 48 10.23 9.37 -4.29
C ASP A 48 10.45 9.80 -5.75
N ASN A 49 9.76 10.88 -6.12
CA ASN A 49 9.77 11.42 -7.46
C ASN A 49 10.65 12.67 -7.57
N SER A 50 11.55 12.90 -6.62
CA SER A 50 12.52 13.98 -6.67
C SER A 50 13.57 13.78 -7.77
N PRO A 51 14.33 14.83 -8.14
CA PRO A 51 15.42 14.72 -9.11
C PRO A 51 16.62 13.88 -8.66
N SER A 52 16.84 13.67 -7.35
CA SER A 52 17.96 12.85 -6.86
C SER A 52 17.77 11.39 -7.21
N MET A 53 16.53 10.91 -7.27
CA MET A 53 16.12 9.55 -7.62
C MET A 53 16.37 9.14 -9.08
N LEU A 54 17.03 9.95 -9.91
CA LEU A 54 17.16 9.68 -11.34
C LEU A 54 17.85 8.34 -11.66
N VAL A 55 18.87 7.96 -10.91
CA VAL A 55 19.59 6.69 -11.14
C VAL A 55 18.81 5.52 -10.56
N GLU A 56 18.22 5.74 -9.41
CA GLU A 56 17.45 4.81 -8.60
C GLU A 56 16.18 4.42 -9.34
N HIS A 57 15.48 5.40 -9.95
CA HIS A 57 14.30 5.22 -10.79
C HIS A 57 14.58 4.24 -11.95
N GLN A 58 15.75 4.31 -12.59
CA GLN A 58 16.13 3.33 -13.62
C GLN A 58 16.33 1.92 -13.07
N ARG A 59 16.83 1.79 -11.84
CA ARG A 59 16.97 0.48 -11.17
C ARG A 59 15.60 -0.10 -10.83
N VAL A 60 14.67 0.75 -10.39
CA VAL A 60 13.26 0.36 -10.18
C VAL A 60 12.64 -0.10 -11.50
N VAL A 61 12.81 0.65 -12.60
CA VAL A 61 12.34 0.27 -13.94
C VAL A 61 12.86 -1.11 -14.35
N ALA A 62 14.16 -1.37 -14.13
CA ALA A 62 14.78 -2.64 -14.49
C ALA A 62 14.29 -3.83 -13.65
N ALA A 63 13.93 -3.60 -12.39
CA ALA A 63 13.54 -4.64 -11.44
C ALA A 63 12.02 -4.86 -11.36
N LEU A 64 11.21 -3.93 -11.86
CA LEU A 64 9.74 -4.00 -11.77
C LEU A 64 9.16 -5.24 -12.48
N ASP A 65 9.56 -5.49 -13.74
CA ASP A 65 9.03 -6.62 -14.51
C ASP A 65 9.29 -7.99 -13.84
N PRO A 66 10.55 -8.36 -13.50
CA PRO A 66 10.80 -9.64 -12.85
C PRO A 66 10.14 -9.74 -11.48
N PHE A 67 10.01 -8.63 -10.74
CA PHE A 67 9.27 -8.60 -9.49
C PHE A 67 7.79 -8.92 -9.68
N MET A 68 7.11 -8.21 -10.60
CA MET A 68 5.68 -8.39 -10.84
C MET A 68 5.36 -9.79 -11.37
N VAL A 69 6.23 -10.36 -12.21
CA VAL A 69 6.11 -11.76 -12.65
C VAL A 69 6.17 -12.70 -11.45
N ALA A 70 7.21 -12.58 -10.61
CA ALA A 70 7.39 -13.46 -9.46
C ALA A 70 6.26 -13.33 -8.43
N LEU A 71 5.79 -12.11 -8.16
CA LEU A 71 4.72 -11.83 -7.21
C LEU A 71 3.39 -12.45 -7.65
N LEU A 72 3.00 -12.24 -8.91
CA LEU A 72 1.73 -12.75 -9.44
C LEU A 72 1.75 -14.27 -9.65
N ASP A 73 2.90 -14.85 -9.99
CA ASP A 73 3.08 -16.30 -10.07
C ASP A 73 3.03 -16.98 -8.69
N ALA A 74 3.46 -16.29 -7.63
CA ALA A 74 3.40 -16.80 -6.25
C ALA A 74 1.97 -16.87 -5.71
N MET A 75 1.07 -16.00 -6.19
CA MET A 75 -0.31 -15.88 -5.70
C MET A 75 -1.32 -15.72 -6.85
N PRO A 76 -1.46 -16.73 -7.73
CA PRO A 76 -2.24 -16.61 -8.96
C PRO A 76 -3.75 -16.54 -8.74
N GLU A 77 -4.24 -16.92 -7.55
CA GLU A 77 -5.65 -16.88 -7.19
C GLU A 77 -6.09 -15.56 -6.52
N ALA A 78 -5.13 -14.72 -6.11
CA ALA A 78 -5.42 -13.45 -5.45
C ALA A 78 -5.94 -12.39 -6.44
N GLU A 79 -6.88 -11.57 -5.96
CA GLU A 79 -7.39 -10.40 -6.66
C GLU A 79 -6.62 -9.14 -6.28
N TRP A 80 -5.84 -8.64 -7.22
CA TRP A 80 -4.93 -7.52 -7.04
C TRP A 80 -5.55 -6.19 -7.43
N HIS A 81 -5.38 -5.19 -6.57
CA HIS A 81 -5.42 -3.78 -6.96
C HIS A 81 -3.98 -3.26 -6.94
N ILE A 82 -3.49 -2.74 -8.07
CA ILE A 82 -2.09 -2.29 -8.20
C ILE A 82 -2.07 -0.81 -8.56
N GLY A 83 -1.47 0.00 -7.69
CA GLY A 83 -1.39 1.45 -7.83
C GLY A 83 0.03 1.98 -7.60
N MET A 84 0.29 3.18 -8.11
CA MET A 84 1.55 3.89 -7.89
C MET A 84 1.27 5.32 -7.44
N LEU A 85 2.00 5.79 -6.44
CA LEU A 85 1.99 7.14 -5.91
C LEU A 85 3.39 7.73 -6.08
N GLY A 86 3.44 9.02 -6.41
CA GLY A 86 4.62 9.84 -6.10
C GLY A 86 4.63 10.20 -4.61
N SER A 87 5.75 10.70 -4.14
CA SER A 87 5.94 11.21 -2.78
C SER A 87 5.34 12.61 -2.56
N ASP A 88 4.93 13.32 -3.62
CA ASP A 88 4.36 14.67 -3.53
C ASP A 88 2.92 14.76 -2.97
N ASN A 89 2.07 13.81 -3.35
CA ASN A 89 0.65 13.84 -3.03
C ASN A 89 0.00 12.45 -3.09
N GLY A 90 -1.15 12.31 -2.42
CA GLY A 90 -1.89 11.04 -2.38
C GLY A 90 -2.76 10.74 -3.60
N LYS A 91 -2.53 11.33 -4.77
CA LYS A 91 -3.24 10.95 -6.00
C LYS A 91 -2.46 9.86 -6.71
N LEU A 92 -3.10 8.73 -6.99
CA LEU A 92 -2.53 7.69 -7.84
C LEU A 92 -2.16 8.26 -9.22
N VAL A 93 -1.10 7.73 -9.82
CA VAL A 93 -0.71 8.07 -11.19
C VAL A 93 -1.94 7.93 -12.08
N ASP A 94 -2.30 9.05 -12.72
CA ASP A 94 -3.55 9.16 -13.46
C ASP A 94 -3.43 8.48 -14.83
N HIS A 95 -4.54 7.93 -15.30
CA HIS A 95 -4.70 7.52 -16.69
C HIS A 95 -4.60 8.73 -17.66
N ASP A 96 -4.83 9.97 -17.20
CA ASP A 96 -4.92 11.20 -18.02
C ASP A 96 -3.82 12.23 -17.70
N SER A 97 -2.63 11.81 -17.28
CA SER A 97 -1.48 12.73 -17.30
C SER A 97 -1.03 12.93 -18.77
N ASP A 98 -0.53 14.11 -19.15
CA ASP A 98 -0.09 14.49 -20.50
C ASP A 98 1.00 13.57 -21.14
N LEU A 99 1.35 12.47 -20.47
CA LEU A 99 2.30 11.44 -20.84
C LEU A 99 1.62 10.07 -21.02
N THR A 100 0.75 9.97 -22.03
CA THR A 100 0.17 8.68 -22.52
C THR A 100 -0.79 8.02 -21.53
N ASP A 101 -1.94 7.57 -22.03
CA ASP A 101 -2.92 6.78 -21.27
C ASP A 101 -2.29 5.44 -20.83
N CYS A 102 -1.67 5.43 -19.65
CA CYS A 102 -0.95 4.27 -19.10
C CYS A 102 -1.88 3.14 -18.71
N PHE A 103 -3.17 3.43 -18.53
CA PHE A 103 -4.19 2.43 -18.20
C PHE A 103 -5.29 2.44 -19.25
N PRO A 104 -4.95 2.06 -20.51
CA PRO A 104 -5.93 2.08 -21.57
C PRO A 104 -7.07 1.13 -21.21
N ASN A 105 -8.31 1.63 -21.32
CA ASN A 105 -9.56 0.91 -21.07
C ASN A 105 -10.01 0.80 -19.60
N THR A 106 -9.44 1.58 -18.68
CA THR A 106 -10.03 1.79 -17.35
C THR A 106 -10.35 3.25 -17.12
N THR A 107 -11.29 3.51 -16.23
CA THR A 107 -11.58 4.86 -15.70
C THR A 107 -10.96 5.06 -14.32
N ALA A 108 -10.26 4.05 -13.82
CA ALA A 108 -9.59 4.05 -12.53
C ALA A 108 -8.09 4.34 -12.69
N ASN A 109 -7.49 4.93 -11.66
CA ASN A 109 -6.07 5.26 -11.59
C ASN A 109 -5.21 4.08 -11.07
N TYR A 110 -5.70 2.85 -11.26
CA TYR A 110 -5.06 1.62 -10.81
C TYR A 110 -5.48 0.44 -11.70
N LEU A 111 -4.72 -0.66 -11.59
CA LEU A 111 -4.98 -1.89 -12.30
C LEU A 111 -5.67 -2.91 -11.39
N THR A 112 -6.62 -3.65 -11.97
CA THR A 112 -7.18 -4.85 -11.35
C THR A 112 -6.65 -6.08 -12.06
N HIS A 113 -6.23 -7.10 -11.31
CA HIS A 113 -5.61 -8.29 -11.89
C HIS A 113 -5.87 -9.57 -11.10
N VAL A 114 -5.98 -10.70 -11.81
CA VAL A 114 -6.01 -12.07 -11.27
C VAL A 114 -5.22 -12.95 -12.25
N GLY A 115 -4.37 -13.84 -11.73
CA GLY A 115 -3.55 -14.75 -12.52
C GLY A 115 -2.13 -14.27 -12.77
N GLU A 116 -1.50 -14.86 -13.79
CA GLU A 116 -0.08 -14.62 -14.15
C GLU A 116 0.12 -13.27 -14.87
N ALA A 117 1.30 -12.69 -14.72
CA ALA A 117 1.68 -11.44 -15.37
C ALA A 117 1.70 -11.56 -16.91
N GLY A 118 0.76 -10.89 -17.58
CA GLY A 118 0.78 -10.71 -19.03
C GLY A 118 1.61 -9.51 -19.47
N SER A 119 2.17 -9.53 -20.69
CA SER A 119 2.99 -8.42 -21.21
C SER A 119 2.26 -7.07 -21.21
N GLY A 120 0.94 -7.07 -21.44
CA GLY A 120 0.14 -5.85 -21.39
C GLY A 120 0.04 -5.25 -19.99
N LEU A 121 0.01 -6.06 -18.92
CA LEU A 121 0.05 -5.57 -17.55
C LEU A 121 1.41 -4.92 -17.25
N LEU A 122 2.50 -5.59 -17.65
CA LEU A 122 3.85 -5.08 -17.45
C LEU A 122 4.07 -3.75 -18.19
N ASP A 123 3.62 -3.66 -19.45
CA ASP A 123 3.70 -2.41 -20.23
C ASP A 123 2.96 -1.24 -19.53
N GLN A 124 1.79 -1.51 -18.92
CA GLN A 124 1.01 -0.52 -18.18
C GLN A 124 1.71 -0.08 -16.89
N LEU A 125 2.29 -1.02 -16.14
CA LEU A 125 3.05 -0.71 -14.92
C LEU A 125 4.33 0.07 -15.22
N GLN A 126 5.05 -0.27 -16.29
CA GLN A 126 6.21 0.49 -16.76
C GLN A 126 5.81 1.91 -17.17
N CYS A 127 4.66 2.07 -17.84
CA CYS A 127 4.12 3.38 -18.16
C CYS A 127 3.78 4.17 -16.88
N ALA A 128 3.09 3.56 -15.92
CA ALA A 128 2.73 4.21 -14.66
C ALA A 128 3.97 4.64 -13.86
N LEU A 129 5.02 3.82 -13.82
CA LEU A 129 6.30 4.14 -13.19
C LEU A 129 6.97 5.34 -13.88
N ALA A 130 6.93 5.40 -15.21
CA ALA A 130 7.38 6.57 -15.96
C ALA A 130 6.51 7.82 -15.68
N GLY A 131 5.21 7.62 -15.41
CA GLY A 131 4.28 8.67 -15.01
C GLY A 131 4.54 9.26 -13.62
N VAL A 132 5.14 8.49 -12.69
CA VAL A 132 5.65 9.04 -11.42
C VAL A 132 6.77 10.05 -11.69
N GLY A 133 7.74 9.67 -12.53
CA GLY A 133 8.87 10.51 -12.92
C GLY A 133 9.82 10.90 -11.79
N THR A 134 10.68 11.88 -12.06
CA THR A 134 11.74 12.37 -11.15
C THR A 134 11.78 13.92 -11.11
N ALA A 135 10.62 14.55 -11.30
CA ALA A 135 10.47 16.00 -11.41
C ALA A 135 9.57 16.60 -10.32
N GLY A 136 9.38 15.84 -9.23
CA GLY A 136 8.63 16.20 -8.04
C GLY A 136 9.34 17.21 -7.16
N ASN A 137 8.86 17.35 -5.93
CA ASN A 137 9.48 18.20 -4.92
C ASN A 137 10.82 17.63 -4.45
N ASN A 138 11.53 18.38 -3.61
CA ASN A 138 12.69 17.92 -2.82
C ASN A 138 12.36 17.96 -1.31
N ASP A 139 11.08 17.89 -0.97
CA ASP A 139 10.57 17.91 0.41
C ASP A 139 9.55 16.80 0.46
N GLU A 140 10.10 15.59 0.55
CA GLU A 140 9.43 14.33 0.31
C GLU A 140 8.36 14.04 1.35
N ARG A 141 7.22 13.54 0.89
CA ARG A 141 6.06 13.26 1.75
C ARG A 141 5.46 11.87 1.51
N PRO A 142 6.27 10.81 1.39
CA PRO A 142 5.75 9.48 1.07
C PRO A 142 4.70 9.02 2.08
N MET A 143 4.83 9.34 3.38
CA MET A 143 3.84 8.94 4.37
C MET A 143 2.52 9.70 4.21
N GLN A 144 2.56 11.01 3.95
CA GLN A 144 1.36 11.77 3.64
C GLN A 144 0.70 11.25 2.36
N SER A 145 1.49 10.89 1.35
CA SER A 145 0.99 10.37 0.08
C SER A 145 0.25 9.05 0.25
N VAL A 146 0.83 8.07 0.96
CA VAL A 146 0.13 6.82 1.32
C VAL A 146 -1.14 7.11 2.13
N ILE A 147 -1.00 7.82 3.26
CA ILE A 147 -2.11 7.97 4.22
C ILE A 147 -3.27 8.74 3.58
N SER A 148 -2.99 9.80 2.82
CA SER A 148 -4.05 10.55 2.14
C SER A 148 -4.62 9.79 0.95
N GLY A 149 -3.79 9.07 0.19
CA GLY A 149 -4.22 8.33 -0.99
C GLY A 149 -5.04 7.08 -0.70
N LEU A 150 -4.76 6.40 0.41
CA LEU A 150 -5.52 5.23 0.86
C LEU A 150 -6.69 5.60 1.78
N SER A 151 -6.84 6.87 2.15
CA SER A 151 -7.93 7.31 3.03
C SER A 151 -9.31 7.03 2.44
N THR A 152 -10.31 6.90 3.33
CA THR A 152 -11.73 6.76 2.92
C THR A 152 -12.19 7.90 2.01
N LEU A 153 -11.70 9.12 2.21
CA LEU A 153 -12.09 10.27 1.39
C LEU A 153 -11.52 10.17 -0.04
N ALA A 154 -10.27 9.73 -0.18
CA ALA A 154 -9.65 9.57 -1.49
C ALA A 154 -10.31 8.46 -2.31
N ASN A 155 -10.79 7.41 -1.63
CA ASN A 155 -11.36 6.21 -2.24
C ASN A 155 -12.90 6.24 -2.34
N ALA A 156 -13.55 7.27 -1.81
CA ALA A 156 -15.00 7.46 -1.94
C ALA A 156 -15.42 7.77 -3.39
N PRO A 157 -16.71 7.59 -3.76
CA PRO A 157 -17.21 7.94 -5.08
C PRO A 157 -16.90 9.40 -5.48
N GLY A 158 -16.29 9.59 -6.64
CA GLY A 158 -15.78 10.87 -7.16
C GLY A 158 -14.45 11.33 -6.55
N GLY A 159 -13.83 10.51 -5.70
CA GLY A 159 -12.52 10.75 -5.12
C GLY A 159 -11.38 10.49 -6.11
N PRO A 160 -10.17 11.01 -5.84
CA PRO A 160 -9.01 10.86 -6.72
C PRO A 160 -8.57 9.41 -6.95
N ASN A 161 -8.85 8.52 -5.99
CA ASN A 161 -8.46 7.11 -6.02
C ASN A 161 -9.69 6.21 -5.85
N GLU A 162 -10.85 6.65 -6.35
CA GLU A 162 -12.14 5.97 -6.17
C GLU A 162 -12.03 4.44 -6.32
N GLY A 163 -12.36 3.72 -5.25
CA GLY A 163 -12.41 2.26 -5.22
C GLY A 163 -11.07 1.52 -5.16
N PHE A 164 -9.92 2.21 -5.04
CA PHE A 164 -8.63 1.52 -4.95
C PHE A 164 -8.45 0.76 -3.63
N ALA A 165 -8.44 1.47 -2.49
CA ALA A 165 -8.12 0.88 -1.20
C ALA A 165 -9.31 0.08 -0.64
N ARG A 166 -9.07 -1.20 -0.34
CA ARG A 166 -10.02 -2.14 0.25
C ARG A 166 -9.62 -2.40 1.71
N PRO A 167 -10.38 -1.90 2.70
CA PRO A 167 -10.02 -2.04 4.13
C PRO A 167 -9.87 -3.49 4.59
N GLU A 168 -10.58 -4.42 3.95
CA GLU A 168 -10.57 -5.85 4.23
C GLU A 168 -9.43 -6.61 3.53
N ALA A 169 -8.75 -5.99 2.55
CA ALA A 169 -7.68 -6.61 1.78
C ALA A 169 -6.32 -6.45 2.47
N GLU A 170 -5.41 -7.38 2.21
CA GLU A 170 -4.00 -7.22 2.56
C GLU A 170 -3.39 -6.03 1.83
N LEU A 171 -2.41 -5.37 2.44
CA LEU A 171 -1.62 -4.30 1.83
C LEU A 171 -0.18 -4.73 1.68
N LEU A 172 0.30 -4.82 0.44
CA LEU A 172 1.73 -4.76 0.15
C LEU A 172 2.11 -3.31 -0.16
N LEU A 173 2.76 -2.66 0.78
CA LEU A 173 3.22 -1.27 0.67
C LEU A 173 4.72 -1.25 0.36
N VAL A 174 5.06 -0.85 -0.87
CA VAL A 174 6.45 -0.69 -1.31
C VAL A 174 6.81 0.79 -1.28
N VAL A 175 7.74 1.17 -0.42
CA VAL A 175 8.25 2.55 -0.29
C VAL A 175 9.66 2.60 -0.85
N ILE A 176 9.90 3.48 -1.83
CA ILE A 176 11.19 3.64 -2.48
C ILE A 176 11.58 5.11 -2.42
N GLY A 177 12.72 5.43 -1.81
CA GLY A 177 13.19 6.82 -1.75
C GLY A 177 14.58 7.01 -1.19
N ASP A 178 15.23 8.09 -1.62
CA ASP A 178 16.58 8.45 -1.22
C ASP A 178 16.62 9.70 -0.33
N GLU A 179 15.47 10.23 0.09
CA GLU A 179 15.34 11.32 1.07
C GLU A 179 14.30 11.01 2.16
N ASP A 180 14.55 11.48 3.40
CA ASP A 180 13.66 11.21 4.54
C ASP A 180 12.41 12.08 4.51
N ASP A 181 11.35 11.60 5.17
CA ASP A 181 10.14 12.37 5.40
C ASP A 181 10.29 13.25 6.67
N ASP A 182 11.26 14.16 6.68
CA ASP A 182 11.63 14.89 7.90
C ASP A 182 10.77 16.13 8.15
N GLN A 183 10.37 16.83 7.09
CA GLN A 183 9.56 18.07 7.13
C GLN A 183 8.32 18.05 6.23
N GLY A 184 8.17 17.01 5.41
CA GLY A 184 7.12 16.89 4.43
C GLY A 184 5.75 16.51 4.99
N SER A 185 5.68 15.37 5.67
CA SER A 185 4.43 14.80 6.19
C SER A 185 4.10 15.25 7.62
N PRO A 186 2.84 15.61 7.92
CA PRO A 186 2.41 15.88 9.29
C PRO A 186 2.59 14.66 10.20
N GLY A 187 3.23 14.84 11.35
CA GLY A 187 3.41 13.79 12.35
C GLY A 187 4.84 13.24 12.36
N GLY A 188 4.96 11.94 12.65
CA GLY A 188 6.22 11.20 12.72
C GLY A 188 5.96 9.70 12.80
N PRO A 189 7.01 8.86 12.88
CA PRO A 189 6.89 7.41 12.64
C PRO A 189 5.79 6.70 13.43
N ASN A 190 5.69 6.99 14.75
CA ASN A 190 4.64 6.43 15.60
C ASN A 190 3.23 6.85 15.18
N VAL A 191 3.04 8.10 14.76
CA VAL A 191 1.74 8.60 14.29
C VAL A 191 1.39 7.95 12.96
N TRP A 192 2.35 7.86 12.04
CA TRP A 192 2.13 7.27 10.73
C TRP A 192 1.84 5.78 10.80
N THR A 193 2.51 5.05 11.70
CA THR A 193 2.21 3.62 11.95
C THR A 193 0.76 3.43 12.40
N VAL A 194 0.28 4.27 13.33
CA VAL A 194 -1.14 4.24 13.75
C VAL A 194 -2.06 4.58 12.59
N GLN A 195 -1.74 5.60 11.80
CA GLN A 195 -2.54 5.98 10.64
C GLN A 195 -2.57 4.89 9.56
N LEU A 196 -1.46 4.18 9.33
CA LEU A 196 -1.41 3.01 8.45
C LEU A 196 -2.31 1.90 8.96
N ALA A 197 -2.27 1.60 10.26
CA ALA A 197 -3.14 0.61 10.88
C ALA A 197 -4.63 0.97 10.69
N GLU A 198 -4.99 2.25 10.80
CA GLU A 198 -6.37 2.72 10.59
C GLU A 198 -6.87 2.57 9.15
N LEU A 199 -6.00 2.31 8.17
CA LEU A 199 -6.39 2.05 6.78
C LEU A 199 -6.89 0.61 6.56
N ARG A 200 -6.75 -0.27 7.55
CA ARG A 200 -7.05 -1.70 7.43
C ARG A 200 -7.88 -2.21 8.60
N ASP A 201 -8.80 -3.13 8.31
CA ASP A 201 -9.67 -3.72 9.33
C ASP A 201 -8.88 -4.54 10.36
N GLN A 202 -7.80 -5.17 9.93
CA GLN A 202 -6.89 -5.95 10.78
C GLN A 202 -5.69 -5.13 11.30
N GLY A 203 -5.69 -3.81 11.10
CA GLY A 203 -4.58 -2.97 11.54
C GLY A 203 -3.27 -3.27 10.81
N THR A 204 -2.15 -3.24 11.53
CA THR A 204 -0.82 -3.55 10.99
C THR A 204 -0.65 -5.02 10.60
N ASP A 205 -1.51 -5.92 11.08
CA ASP A 205 -1.42 -7.35 10.79
C ASP A 205 -1.76 -7.65 9.32
N ALA A 206 -2.52 -6.76 8.66
CA ALA A 206 -2.82 -6.84 7.23
C ALA A 206 -1.87 -6.02 6.34
N ILE A 207 -0.69 -5.65 6.85
CA ILE A 207 0.29 -4.82 6.14
C ILE A 207 1.61 -5.56 6.05
N SER A 208 2.09 -5.75 4.83
CA SER A 208 3.47 -6.12 4.52
C SER A 208 4.18 -4.91 3.90
N MET A 209 5.35 -4.55 4.42
CA MET A 209 6.12 -3.40 3.94
C MET A 209 7.46 -3.80 3.32
N LEU A 210 7.77 -3.23 2.16
CA LEU A 210 9.11 -3.24 1.58
C LEU A 210 9.63 -1.80 1.51
N GLY A 211 10.69 -1.50 2.25
CA GLY A 211 11.40 -0.23 2.16
C GLY A 211 12.70 -0.38 1.38
N ILE A 212 12.79 0.22 0.19
CA ILE A 212 14.04 0.40 -0.55
C ILE A 212 14.48 1.85 -0.33
N LEU A 213 15.34 2.05 0.66
CA LEU A 213 15.52 3.36 1.28
C LEU A 213 16.99 3.79 1.34
N GLY A 214 17.26 5.10 1.42
CA GLY A 214 18.61 5.62 1.70
C GLY A 214 19.06 5.29 3.12
N ARG A 215 20.07 4.40 3.30
CA ARG A 215 20.44 3.90 4.65
C ARG A 215 21.78 4.40 5.19
N ASP A 216 22.83 4.51 4.35
CA ASP A 216 24.19 4.88 4.79
C ASP A 216 24.78 6.05 4.01
N VAL A 217 25.47 6.99 4.67
CA VAL A 217 26.22 8.05 3.98
C VAL A 217 27.59 7.54 3.46
N PRO A 218 27.99 7.85 2.20
CA PRO A 218 27.23 8.60 1.21
C PRO A 218 26.12 7.72 0.58
N ASN A 219 24.88 8.20 0.70
CA ASN A 219 23.65 7.56 0.21
C ASN A 219 23.21 8.09 -1.17
N ALA A 220 23.98 9.01 -1.74
CA ALA A 220 23.90 9.30 -3.17
C ALA A 220 24.50 8.12 -3.92
N CYS A 221 23.69 7.41 -4.70
CA CYS A 221 24.15 6.18 -5.29
C CYS A 221 25.21 6.46 -6.36
N PRO A 222 26.25 5.60 -6.49
CA PRO A 222 27.28 5.81 -7.49
C PRO A 222 26.64 5.85 -8.88
N THR A 223 26.68 7.01 -9.53
CA THR A 223 26.29 7.15 -10.92
C THR A 223 27.38 6.48 -11.77
N PRO A 224 27.06 5.51 -12.63
CA PRO A 224 28.02 5.09 -13.64
C PRO A 224 28.31 6.31 -14.53
N GLU A 225 29.55 6.79 -14.59
CA GLU A 225 29.94 7.96 -15.43
C GLU A 225 29.43 7.86 -16.88
N ALA A 226 29.25 6.63 -17.38
CA ALA A 226 28.74 6.34 -18.72
C ALA A 226 27.22 6.51 -18.90
N ALA A 227 26.42 6.46 -17.82
CA ALA A 227 24.95 6.56 -17.88
C ALA A 227 24.48 8.02 -17.89
N LEU A 228 25.25 8.91 -17.26
CA LEU A 228 24.90 10.32 -17.02
C LEU A 228 24.50 11.11 -18.28
N PRO A 229 25.21 11.00 -19.43
CA PRO A 229 24.85 11.80 -20.59
C PRO A 229 23.58 11.35 -21.30
N SER A 230 23.27 10.06 -21.20
CA SER A 230 22.01 9.51 -21.72
C SER A 230 20.84 9.83 -20.79
N LEU A 231 21.11 9.92 -19.49
CA LEU A 231 20.16 10.23 -18.43
C LEU A 231 19.73 11.71 -18.42
N LEU A 232 20.67 12.63 -18.62
CA LEU A 232 20.42 14.07 -18.49
C LEU A 232 20.30 14.80 -19.82
N GLY A 233 20.55 14.11 -20.94
CA GLY A 233 20.63 14.74 -22.26
C GLY A 233 21.76 15.78 -22.38
N THR A 234 22.67 15.84 -21.40
CA THR A 234 23.81 16.75 -21.34
C THR A 234 25.09 15.99 -21.04
N ASN A 235 26.21 16.43 -21.63
CA ASN A 235 27.55 15.91 -21.31
C ASN A 235 28.26 16.78 -20.24
N ASP A 236 27.53 17.68 -19.59
CA ASP A 236 28.09 18.65 -18.65
C ASP A 236 28.12 18.06 -17.24
N LEU A 237 29.33 17.78 -16.73
CA LEU A 237 29.57 17.19 -15.41
C LEU A 237 29.20 18.16 -14.26
N ASP A 238 29.13 19.46 -14.54
CA ASP A 238 28.74 20.45 -13.53
C ASP A 238 27.21 20.45 -13.30
N ASP A 239 26.40 20.03 -14.28
CA ASP A 239 24.95 19.81 -14.12
C ASP A 239 24.65 18.54 -13.30
N ILE A 240 25.59 17.58 -13.30
CA ILE A 240 25.47 16.29 -12.62
C ILE A 240 25.72 16.43 -11.11
N GLU A 241 26.73 17.19 -10.70
CA GLU A 241 26.97 17.49 -9.28
C GLU A 241 25.84 18.32 -8.65
N ALA A 242 25.03 19.02 -9.45
CA ALA A 242 23.91 19.81 -8.98
C ALA A 242 22.64 18.99 -8.64
N LEU A 243 22.54 17.74 -9.11
CA LEU A 243 21.41 16.83 -8.85
C LEU A 243 21.64 15.88 -7.67
N ALA A 244 22.91 15.60 -7.35
CA ALA A 244 23.31 14.73 -6.25
C ALA A 244 23.15 15.25 -4.80
N PRO A 245 22.99 16.56 -4.47
CA PRO A 245 23.13 17.01 -3.08
C PRO A 245 21.86 16.85 -2.22
N PHE A 246 20.83 16.16 -2.69
CA PHE A 246 19.55 16.03 -1.97
C PHE A 246 19.23 14.63 -1.45
N ALA A 247 20.00 13.60 -1.83
CA ALA A 247 19.87 12.29 -1.19
C ALA A 247 20.22 12.41 0.31
N GLN A 248 19.32 11.98 1.19
CA GLN A 248 19.52 11.91 2.65
C GLN A 248 19.19 10.52 3.22
N PRO A 249 19.89 10.05 4.28
CA PRO A 249 19.45 8.87 4.99
C PRO A 249 18.00 9.03 5.45
N THR A 250 17.22 7.95 5.46
CA THR A 250 15.78 7.99 5.72
C THR A 250 15.40 7.33 7.07
N PRO A 251 15.90 7.84 8.22
CA PRO A 251 15.71 7.17 9.50
C PRO A 251 14.24 7.10 9.92
N ARG A 252 13.40 8.08 9.56
CA ARG A 252 11.98 8.08 9.94
C ARG A 252 11.18 7.08 9.12
N LEU A 253 11.47 6.99 7.82
CA LEU A 253 10.87 5.95 6.97
C LEU A 253 11.33 4.56 7.38
N THR A 254 12.61 4.42 7.75
CA THR A 254 13.13 3.17 8.31
C THR A 254 12.38 2.77 9.59
N GLU A 255 12.15 3.71 10.51
CA GLU A 255 11.39 3.45 11.75
C GLU A 255 9.95 2.99 11.48
N VAL A 256 9.29 3.51 10.43
CA VAL A 256 7.94 3.04 10.04
C VAL A 256 7.99 1.63 9.45
N VAL A 257 8.94 1.36 8.54
CA VAL A 257 9.04 0.02 7.94
C VAL A 257 9.34 -1.02 9.01
N GLU A 258 10.24 -0.73 9.95
CA GLU A 258 10.59 -1.63 11.06
C GLU A 258 9.48 -1.77 12.12
N SER A 259 8.47 -0.89 12.12
CA SER A 259 7.34 -0.99 13.06
C SER A 259 6.26 -1.97 12.61
N ILE A 260 6.30 -2.40 11.33
CA ILE A 260 5.42 -3.43 10.78
C ILE A 260 6.08 -4.79 10.94
N ASP A 261 5.37 -5.79 11.45
CA ASP A 261 5.96 -7.11 11.73
C ASP A 261 6.45 -7.80 10.44
N GLN A 262 5.68 -7.67 9.35
CA GLN A 262 6.01 -8.20 8.03
C GLN A 262 6.75 -7.15 7.21
N HIS A 263 8.06 -7.02 7.40
CA HIS A 263 8.85 -6.01 6.70
C HIS A 263 10.15 -6.53 6.10
N VAL A 264 10.54 -5.89 5.00
CA VAL A 264 11.84 -6.03 4.36
C VAL A 264 12.45 -4.65 4.15
N LEU A 265 13.75 -4.53 4.37
CA LEU A 265 14.52 -3.32 4.15
C LEU A 265 15.69 -3.60 3.22
N GLU A 266 15.90 -2.69 2.28
CA GLU A 266 17.03 -2.68 1.35
C GLU A 266 17.58 -1.26 1.20
N ASP A 267 18.86 -1.16 0.87
CA ASP A 267 19.50 0.09 0.52
C ASP A 267 19.19 0.47 -0.93
N VAL A 268 18.67 1.68 -1.16
CA VAL A 268 18.36 2.20 -2.51
C VAL A 268 19.58 2.22 -3.45
N CYS A 269 20.80 2.16 -2.90
CA CYS A 269 22.02 2.13 -3.67
C CYS A 269 22.52 0.75 -4.08
N VAL A 270 21.85 -0.35 -3.75
CA VAL A 270 22.20 -1.66 -4.32
C VAL A 270 21.99 -1.68 -5.84
N ALA A 271 22.78 -2.48 -6.53
CA ALA A 271 22.75 -2.54 -7.99
C ALA A 271 21.51 -3.27 -8.54
N ASP A 272 20.85 -4.08 -7.72
CA ASP A 272 19.71 -4.92 -8.06
C ASP A 272 18.86 -5.15 -6.80
N TYR A 273 17.54 -4.98 -6.91
CA TYR A 273 16.57 -5.15 -5.83
C TYR A 273 15.96 -6.55 -5.78
N GLY A 274 16.35 -7.47 -6.68
CA GLY A 274 15.74 -8.78 -6.82
C GLY A 274 15.68 -9.60 -5.53
N ASP A 275 16.73 -9.59 -4.70
CA ASP A 275 16.76 -10.31 -3.43
C ASP A 275 15.75 -9.72 -2.42
N ALA A 276 15.66 -8.39 -2.34
CA ALA A 276 14.70 -7.69 -1.47
C ALA A 276 13.26 -7.93 -1.92
N PHE A 277 13.02 -7.92 -3.24
CA PHE A 277 11.71 -8.25 -3.81
C PHE A 277 11.30 -9.69 -3.54
N ALA A 278 12.22 -10.65 -3.69
CA ALA A 278 11.96 -12.05 -3.34
C ALA A 278 11.62 -12.21 -1.85
N ALA A 279 12.38 -11.55 -0.96
CA ALA A 279 12.10 -11.55 0.47
C ALA A 279 10.73 -10.94 0.81
N ALA A 280 10.32 -9.87 0.11
CA ALA A 280 9.01 -9.25 0.31
C ALA A 280 7.87 -10.18 -0.13
N ILE A 281 8.03 -10.91 -1.25
CA ILE A 281 7.08 -11.94 -1.68
C ILE A 281 6.98 -13.04 -0.61
N ASP A 282 8.11 -13.56 -0.14
CA ASP A 282 8.14 -14.60 0.88
C ASP A 282 7.46 -14.14 2.19
N SER A 283 7.69 -12.88 2.60
CA SER A 283 7.06 -12.31 3.79
C SER A 283 5.54 -12.18 3.63
N LEU A 284 5.07 -11.71 2.48
CA LEU A 284 3.63 -11.61 2.18
C LEU A 284 2.97 -12.99 2.18
N VAL A 285 3.57 -13.97 1.49
CA VAL A 285 3.06 -15.35 1.46
C VAL A 285 3.01 -15.94 2.87
N ALA A 286 4.04 -15.75 3.68
CA ALA A 286 4.06 -16.23 5.06
C ALA A 286 3.01 -15.55 5.94
N ALA A 287 2.77 -14.26 5.76
CA ALA A 287 1.70 -13.52 6.46
C ALA A 287 0.33 -14.11 6.12
N CYS A 288 0.10 -14.38 4.83
CA CYS A 288 -1.12 -15.01 4.33
C CYS A 288 -1.37 -16.40 4.92
N GLU A 289 -0.34 -17.24 4.96
CA GLU A 289 -0.43 -18.59 5.56
C GLU A 289 -0.66 -18.56 7.07
N ALA A 290 -0.23 -17.51 7.76
CA ALA A 290 -0.42 -17.36 9.21
C ALA A 290 -1.83 -16.89 9.58
N ALA A 291 -2.54 -16.25 8.64
CA ALA A 291 -3.89 -15.73 8.82
C ALA A 291 -5.00 -16.78 8.59
N THR A 292 -4.68 -17.91 7.92
CA THR A 292 -5.59 -19.06 7.67
C THR A 292 -5.64 -20.06 8.83
#